data_AF-A0A2X1PJH0-F1
#
_entry.id   AF-A0A2X1PJH0-F1
#
_cell.length_a   1.000
_cell.length_b   1.000
_cell.length_c   1.000
_cell.angle_alpha   90.00
_cell.angle_beta   90.00
_cell.angle_gamma   90.00
#
_symmetry.space_group_name_H-M   'P 1'
#
loop_
_entity.id
_entity.type
_entity.pdbx_description
1 polymer ?
#
loop_
_entity_poly.entity_id
_entity_poly.type
_entity_poly.pdbx_seq_one_letter_code
_entity_poly.pdbx_strand_id
1 'polypeptide(L)' 'MNQINIEIAYAFPERYYLKSFQVDEGITVQTAITQSGILSQFPEIDLSTNKIGIFSRPIKID' A
#
# COMPACT_ATOMS: atom_id res chain seq x y z
N MET A 1 17.17 0.97 12.76
CA MET A 1 15.86 1.45 12.30
C MET A 1 14.90 0.27 12.39
N ASN A 2 13.73 0.45 12.98
CA ASN A 2 12.76 -0.62 13.11
C ASN A 2 12.00 -0.78 11.77
N GLN A 3 11.70 -2.02 11.38
CA GLN A 3 10.98 -2.29 10.13
C GLN A 3 9.57 -2.80 10.44
N ILE A 4 8.61 -2.43 9.60
CA ILE A 4 7.25 -2.98 9.62
C ILE A 4 6.93 -3.59 8.25
N ASN A 5 6.05 -4.58 8.27
CA ASN A 5 5.52 -5.16 7.03
C ASN A 5 4.19 -4.51 6.70
N ILE A 6 4.06 -4.04 5.46
CA ILE A 6 2.83 -3.47 4.93
C ILE A 6 2.48 -4.14 3.61
N GLU A 7 1.23 -4.00 3.19
CA GLU A 7 0.78 -4.46 1.87
C GLU A 7 0.11 -3.31 1.12
N ILE A 8 0.37 -3.25 -0.18
CA ILE A 8 -0.28 -2.29 -1.07
C ILE A 8 -1.14 -3.09 -2.04
N ALA A 9 -2.44 -2.84 -1.97
CA ALA A 9 -3.45 -3.50 -2.78
C ALA A 9 -4.07 -2.49 -3.77
N TYR A 10 -4.24 -2.90 -5.01
CA TYR A 10 -5.00 -2.16 -6.02
C TYR A 10 -5.76 -3.14 -6.91
N ALA A 11 -7.08 -3.01 -6.94
CA ALA A 11 -7.95 -3.97 -7.61
C ALA A 11 -8.55 -3.39 -8.90
N PHE A 12 -8.53 -4.18 -9.96
CA PHE A 12 -9.27 -3.99 -11.20
C PHE A 12 -10.28 -5.11 -11.40
N PRO A 13 -11.27 -4.93 -12.29
CA PRO A 13 -12.25 -5.97 -12.61
C PRO A 13 -11.61 -7.29 -13.06
N GLU A 14 -10.58 -7.25 -13.91
CA GLU A 14 -9.96 -8.48 -14.44
C GLU A 14 -8.65 -8.90 -13.74
N ARG A 15 -8.06 -8.05 -12.89
CA ARG A 15 -6.75 -8.30 -12.26
C ARG A 15 -6.61 -7.55 -10.94
N TYR A 16 -5.75 -8.06 -10.06
CA TYR A 16 -5.39 -7.35 -8.83
C TYR A 16 -3.88 -7.21 -8.71
N TYR A 17 -3.47 -6.14 -8.04
CA TYR A 17 -2.13 -5.93 -7.53
C TYR A 17 -2.20 -6.09 -6.02
N LEU A 18 -1.39 -6.98 -5.47
CA LEU A 18 -1.18 -7.11 -4.03
C LEU A 18 0.29 -7.45 -3.84
N LYS A 19 1.04 -6.54 -3.20
CA LYS A 19 2.44 -6.77 -2.86
C LYS A 19 2.73 -6.36 -1.43
N SER A 20 3.50 -7.20 -0.75
CA SER A 20 4.01 -6.94 0.59
C SER A 20 5.38 -6.26 0.51
N PHE A 21 5.61 -5.30 1.39
CA PHE A 21 6.83 -4.52 1.49
C PHE A 21 7.30 -4.47 2.93
N GLN A 22 8.62 -4.55 3.12
CA GLN A 22 9.26 -4.21 4.38
C GLN A 22 9.74 -2.76 4.29
N VAL A 23 9.31 -1.94 5.24
CA VAL A 23 9.53 -0.49 5.24
C VAL A 23 9.94 0.01 6.62
N ASP A 24 10.58 1.18 6.67
CA ASP A 24 10.88 1.85 7.92
C ASP A 24 9.60 2.17 8.70
N GLU A 25 9.61 1.88 10.00
CA GLU A 25 8.55 2.30 10.92
C GLU A 25 8.41 3.82 10.90
N GLY A 26 7.18 4.32 10.78
CA GLY A 26 6.88 5.76 10.66
C GLY A 26 6.81 6.28 9.22
N ILE A 27 7.00 5.43 8.21
CA ILE A 27 6.74 5.79 6.81
C ILE A 27 5.30 6.29 6.61
N THR A 28 5.13 7.28 5.73
CA THR A 28 3.79 7.75 5.34
C THR A 28 3.21 6.92 4.21
N VAL A 29 1.88 6.89 4.09
CA VAL A 29 1.18 6.19 3.00
C VAL A 29 1.66 6.66 1.63
N GLN A 30 1.82 7.97 1.44
CA GLN A 30 2.27 8.53 0.17
C GLN A 30 3.69 8.07 -0.20
N THR A 31 4.61 8.06 0.77
CA THR A 31 5.98 7.58 0.55
C THR A 31 5.99 6.09 0.22
N ALA A 32 5.22 5.28 0.95
CA ALA A 32 5.10 3.85 0.69
C ALA A 32 4.57 3.56 -0.73
N ILE A 33 3.51 4.26 -1.16
CA ILE A 33 2.96 4.13 -2.52
C ILE A 33 3.99 4.54 -3.57
N THR A 34 4.68 5.67 -3.38
CA THR A 34 5.67 6.18 -4.33
C THR A 34 6.86 5.22 -4.47
N GLN A 35 7.36 4.67 -3.35
CA GLN A 35 8.48 3.73 -3.35
C GLN A 35 8.09 2.33 -3.86
N SER A 36 6.81 1.97 -3.83
CA SER A 36 6.35 0.65 -4.28
C SER A 36 6.45 0.42 -5.79
N GLY A 37 6.62 1.50 -6.58
CA GLY A 37 6.61 1.47 -8.04
C GLY A 37 5.22 1.29 -8.66
N ILE A 38 4.15 1.20 -7.85
CA ILE A 38 2.79 0.98 -8.34
C ILE A 38 2.32 2.09 -9.29
N LEU A 39 2.72 3.35 -9.05
CA LEU A 39 2.37 4.49 -9.90
C LEU A 39 3.00 4.39 -11.30
N SER A 40 4.17 3.77 -11.41
CA SER A 40 4.82 3.53 -12.71
C SER A 40 4.20 2.34 -13.44
N GLN A 41 3.74 1.34 -12.69
CA GLN A 41 3.06 0.17 -13.25
C GLN A 41 1.62 0.49 -13.68
N PHE A 42 0.97 1.44 -13.00
CA PHE A 42 -0.40 1.86 -13.23
C PHE A 42 -0.46 3.41 -13.28
N PRO A 43 -0.12 4.01 -14.43
CA PRO A 43 -0.10 5.47 -14.60
C PRO A 43 -1.49 6.12 -14.50
N GLU A 44 -2.57 5.33 -14.50
CA GLU A 44 -3.95 5.78 -14.26
C GLU A 44 -4.24 6.10 -12.78
N ILE A 45 -3.37 5.70 -11.85
CA ILE A 45 -3.51 6.05 -10.44
C ILE A 45 -3.15 7.52 -10.26
N ASP A 46 -4.11 8.30 -9.77
CA ASP A 46 -3.96 9.69 -9.36
C ASP A 46 -4.28 9.83 -7.87
N LEU A 47 -3.24 10.03 -7.06
CA LEU A 47 -3.37 10.16 -5.59
C LEU A 47 -4.14 11.40 -5.14
N SER A 48 -4.39 12.37 -6.03
CA SER A 48 -5.21 13.54 -5.71
C SER A 48 -6.72 13.28 -5.81
N THR A 49 -7.11 12.26 -6.59
CA THR A 49 -8.52 11.95 -6.87
C THR A 49 -8.94 10.57 -6.38
N ASN A 50 -8.04 9.58 -6.39
CA ASN A 50 -8.34 8.24 -5.92
C ASN A 50 -8.56 8.21 -4.41
N LYS A 51 -9.63 7.53 -3.98
CA LYS A 51 -9.86 7.25 -2.56
C LYS A 51 -8.89 6.17 -2.09
N ILE A 52 -8.15 6.48 -1.04
CA ILE A 52 -7.19 5.57 -0.41
C ILE A 52 -7.75 5.16 0.94
N GLY A 53 -7.84 3.85 1.18
CA GLY A 53 -8.23 3.27 2.46
C GLY A 53 -7.05 2.56 3.13
N ILE A 54 -7.02 2.54 4.45
CA ILE A 54 -6.08 1.74 5.24
C ILE A 54 -6.89 0.67 5.96
N PHE A 55 -6.59 -0.59 5.70
CA PHE A 55 -7.10 -1.69 6.49
C PHE A 55 -6.09 -2.05 7.58
N SER A 56 -6.50 -1.93 8.84
CA SER A 56 -5.74 -2.41 9.97
C SER A 56 -6.67 -3.21 10.87
N ARG A 57 -6.38 -4.50 11.05
CA ARG A 57 -7.10 -5.36 11.99
C ARG A 57 -6.13 -6.24 12.76
N PRO A 58 -5.45 -5.69 13.77
CA PRO A 58 -4.78 -6.53 14.75
C PRO A 58 -5.84 -7.27 15.57
N ILE A 59 -5.74 -8.59 15.66
CA ILE A 59 -6.50 -9.38 16.63
C ILE A 59 -5.53 -10.06 17.59
N LYS A 60 -5.89 -10.11 18.88
CA LYS A 60 -5.31 -11.09 19.79
C LYS A 60 -6.17 -12.35 19.69
N ILE A 61 -5.53 -13.50 19.79
CA ILE A 61 -6.20 -14.79 19.58
C ILE A 61 -6.91 -15.29 20.86
N ASP A 62 -6.83 -14.49 21.94
CA ASP A 62 -7.45 -14.70 23.26
C ASP A 62 -8.08 -13.39 23.77
#